data_AF-A0A6N6L8M5-F1
#
_entry.id   AF-A0A6N6L8M5-F1
#
_cell.length_a   1.000
_cell.length_b   1.000
_cell.length_c   1.000
_cell.angle_alpha   90.00
_cell.angle_beta   90.00
_cell.angle_gamma   90.00
#
_symmetry.space_group_name_H-M   'P 1'
#
loop_
_entity.id
_entity.type
_entity.pdbx_description
1 polymer ?
#
loop_
_entity_poly.entity_id
_entity_poly.type
_entity_poly.pdbx_seq_one_letter_code
_entity_poly.pdbx_strand_id
1 'polypeptide(L)' 'MQNGRGGYFVSKQAATGFPGIGGIEADLYVQAEQHCGAQGKAMQVDRVDKTKPPYILGNYPRVELHFACH' A
#
# COMPACT_ATOMS: atom_id res chain seq x y z
N MET A 1 -5.24 5.93 5.76
CA MET A 1 -5.11 7.13 6.63
C MET A 1 -4.89 8.34 5.75
N GLN A 2 -5.38 9.52 6.12
CA GLN A 2 -5.11 10.74 5.34
C GLN A 2 -3.64 11.13 5.51
N ASN A 3 -2.93 11.39 4.41
CA ASN A 3 -1.59 11.97 4.43
C ASN A 3 -1.72 13.49 4.63
N GLY A 4 -0.69 14.13 5.20
CA GLY A 4 -0.71 15.57 5.51
C GLY A 4 -0.78 16.52 4.30
N ARG A 5 -1.03 16.00 3.09
CA ARG A 5 -1.09 16.74 1.82
C ARG A 5 -2.43 16.57 1.08
N GLY A 6 -3.44 16.00 1.74
CA GLY A 6 -4.78 15.83 1.17
C GLY A 6 -5.00 14.54 0.37
N GLY A 7 -4.00 13.67 0.30
CA GLY A 7 -4.14 12.29 -0.20
C GLY A 7 -4.32 11.29 0.93
N TYR A 8 -4.33 10.02 0.60
CA TYR A 8 -4.42 8.88 1.51
C TYR A 8 -3.20 7.98 1.38
N PHE A 9 -2.92 7.21 2.43
CA PHE A 9 -1.96 6.12 2.37
C PHE A 9 -2.49 4.87 3.08
N VAL A 10 -2.10 3.71 2.55
CA VAL A 10 -2.30 2.39 3.17
C VAL A 10 -0.96 1.66 3.16
N SER A 11 -0.62 1.01 4.27
CA SER A 11 0.65 0.30 4.42
C SER A 11 0.43 -1.06 5.05
N LYS A 12 1.11 -2.08 4.55
CA LYS A 12 1.08 -3.42 5.11
C LYS A 12 2.50 -3.98 5.18
N GLN A 13 2.84 -4.51 6.34
CA GLN A 13 4.08 -5.22 6.61
C GLN A 13 3.76 -6.71 6.76
N ALA A 14 4.46 -7.56 6.03
CA ALA A 14 4.33 -9.01 6.16
C ALA A 14 5.29 -9.57 7.21
N ALA A 15 4.90 -10.71 7.81
CA ALA A 15 5.76 -11.50 8.67
C ALA A 15 6.80 -12.31 7.86
N THR A 16 7.81 -12.85 8.56
CA THR A 16 8.81 -13.77 7.98
C THR A 16 8.17 -14.99 7.32
N GLY A 17 8.68 -15.42 6.16
CA GLY A 17 8.15 -16.56 5.40
C GLY A 17 7.01 -16.24 4.43
N PHE A 18 6.74 -14.94 4.19
CA PHE A 18 5.69 -14.51 3.27
C PHE A 18 5.96 -14.92 1.80
N PRO A 19 4.95 -15.35 1.03
CA PRO A 19 5.11 -15.88 -0.32
C PRO A 19 5.60 -14.86 -1.37
N GLY A 20 5.57 -13.55 -1.07
CA GLY A 20 6.20 -12.50 -1.89
C GLY A 20 5.50 -11.14 -1.83
N ILE A 21 6.23 -10.05 -2.08
CA ILE A 21 5.70 -8.67 -1.97
C ILE A 21 4.48 -8.39 -2.87
N GLY A 22 4.37 -9.07 -4.02
CA GLY A 22 3.28 -8.82 -4.97
C GLY A 22 1.87 -9.04 -4.40
N GLY A 23 1.70 -10.02 -3.50
CA GLY A 23 0.41 -10.25 -2.83
C GLY A 23 0.04 -9.11 -1.88
N ILE A 24 1.01 -8.59 -1.13
CA ILE A 24 0.80 -7.44 -0.22
C ILE A 24 0.39 -6.21 -1.02
N GLU A 25 1.05 -5.99 -2.16
CA GLU A 25 0.76 -4.88 -3.04
C GLU A 25 -0.68 -4.99 -3.59
N ALA A 26 -1.06 -6.12 -4.16
CA ALA A 26 -2.41 -6.33 -4.69
C ALA A 26 -3.50 -6.07 -3.63
N ASP A 27 -3.30 -6.56 -2.40
CA ASP A 27 -4.21 -6.31 -1.28
C ASP A 27 -4.37 -4.82 -0.96
N LEU A 28 -3.29 -4.03 -1.07
CA LEU A 28 -3.31 -2.60 -0.81
C LEU A 28 -4.01 -1.83 -1.93
N TYR A 29 -3.83 -2.23 -3.19
CA TYR A 29 -4.56 -1.66 -4.33
C TYR A 29 -6.07 -1.88 -4.16
N VAL A 30 -6.50 -3.09 -3.84
CA VAL A 30 -7.92 -3.40 -3.60
C VAL A 30 -8.49 -2.55 -2.47
N GLN A 31 -7.76 -2.39 -1.36
CA GLN A 31 -8.19 -1.54 -0.25
C GLN A 31 -8.30 -0.06 -0.64
N ALA A 32 -7.35 0.45 -1.41
CA ALA A 32 -7.36 1.84 -1.86
C ALA A 32 -8.49 2.12 -2.86
N GLU A 33 -8.75 1.19 -3.79
CA GLU A 33 -9.88 1.24 -4.71
C GLU A 33 -11.22 1.21 -3.96
N GLN A 34 -11.37 0.31 -2.99
CA GLN A 34 -12.57 0.24 -2.15
C GLN A 34 -12.77 1.53 -1.35
N HIS A 35 -11.69 2.14 -0.85
CA HIS A 35 -11.75 3.39 -0.10
C HIS A 35 -12.25 4.57 -0.95
N CYS A 36 -11.77 4.71 -2.19
CA CYS A 36 -12.25 5.76 -3.10
C CYS A 36 -13.64 5.42 -3.67
N GLY A 37 -13.90 4.15 -3.98
CA GLY A 37 -15.20 3.68 -4.46
C GLY A 37 -16.33 3.91 -3.45
N ALA A 38 -16.06 3.73 -2.15
CA ALA A 38 -17.01 4.06 -1.09
C ALA A 38 -17.34 5.57 -1.02
N GLN A 39 -16.49 6.43 -1.59
CA GLN A 39 -16.70 7.87 -1.71
C GLN A 39 -17.30 8.27 -3.07
N GLY A 40 -17.60 7.31 -3.96
CA GLY A 40 -18.05 7.56 -5.33
C GLY A 40 -16.97 8.19 -6.22
N LYS A 41 -15.70 7.99 -5.86
CA LYS A 41 -14.53 8.61 -6.50
C LYS A 41 -13.61 7.58 -7.13
N ALA A 42 -12.85 7.99 -8.15
CA ALA A 42 -11.83 7.16 -8.75
C ALA A 42 -10.55 7.20 -7.92
N MET A 43 -9.88 6.06 -7.80
CA MET A 43 -8.55 5.99 -7.19
C MET A 43 -7.49 6.45 -8.19
N GLN A 44 -6.59 7.33 -7.76
CA GLN A 44 -5.37 7.67 -8.46
C GLN A 44 -4.17 7.34 -7.58
N VAL A 45 -3.21 6.59 -8.10
CA VAL A 45 -1.99 6.26 -7.36
C VAL A 45 -0.98 7.40 -7.50
N ASP A 46 -0.48 7.88 -6.36
CA ASP A 46 0.55 8.91 -6.30
C ASP A 46 1.95 8.28 -6.23
N ARG A 47 2.13 7.26 -5.38
CA ARG A 47 3.42 6.62 -5.13
C ARG A 47 3.26 5.25 -4.47
N VAL A 48 4.15 4.32 -4.81
CA VAL A 48 4.27 3.02 -4.11
C VAL A 48 5.70 2.85 -3.61
N ASP A 49 5.88 2.82 -2.29
CA ASP A 49 7.15 2.53 -1.65
C ASP A 49 7.16 1.07 -1.19
N LYS A 50 8.24 0.35 -1.53
CA LYS A 50 8.40 -1.07 -1.19
C LYS A 50 9.78 -1.28 -0.59
N THR A 51 9.86 -2.06 0.48
CA THR A 51 11.16 -2.52 0.96
C THR A 51 11.81 -3.38 -0.10
N LYS A 52 13.10 -3.15 -0.37
CA LYS A 52 13.87 -3.93 -1.35
C LYS A 52 14.58 -5.10 -0.64
N PRO A 53 14.76 -6.24 -1.33
CA PRO A 53 15.54 -7.34 -0.79
C PRO A 53 17.02 -6.94 -0.60
N PRO A 54 17.77 -7.64 0.29
CA PRO A 54 17.40 -8.89 0.97
C PRO A 54 16.54 -8.69 2.24
N TYR A 55 15.48 -9.50 2.40
CA TYR A 55 14.57 -9.49 3.56
C TYR A 55 15.13 -10.32 4.72
N ILE A 56 16.30 -9.92 5.21
CA ILE A 56 17.03 -10.60 6.30
C ILE A 56 17.14 -9.69 7.52
N LEU A 57 17.33 -10.27 8.71
CA LEU A 57 17.66 -9.56 9.95
C LEU A 57 16.67 -8.44 10.33
N GLY A 58 15.37 -8.71 10.31
CA GLY A 58 14.35 -7.73 10.70
C GLY A 58 13.94 -6.75 9.60
N ASN A 59 14.49 -6.88 8.39
CA ASN A 59 14.00 -6.19 7.18
C ASN A 59 12.75 -6.90 6.63
N TYR A 60 11.61 -6.69 7.28
CA TYR A 60 10.34 -7.30 6.88
C TYR A 60 9.82 -6.67 5.57
N PRO A 61 9.26 -7.47 4.64
CA PRO A 61 8.62 -6.95 3.45
C PRO A 61 7.49 -5.99 3.84
N ARG A 62 7.59 -4.73 3.41
CA ARG A 62 6.61 -3.67 3.64
C ARG A 62 6.30 -3.00 2.32
N VAL A 63 5.03 -2.74 2.10
CA VAL A 63 4.52 -1.93 1.00
C VAL A 63 3.73 -0.78 1.59
N GLU A 64 3.94 0.41 1.06
CA GLU A 64 3.19 1.62 1.38
C GLU A 64 2.71 2.24 0.07
N LEU A 65 1.39 2.34 -0.07
CA LEU A 65 0.71 2.90 -1.23
C LEU A 65 0.12 4.25 -0.83
N HIS A 66 0.57 5.30 -1.53
CA HIS A 66 0.02 6.66 -1.47
C HIS A 66 -0.91 6.86 -2.66
N PHE A 67 -2.12 7.34 -2.40
CA PHE A 67 -3.16 7.50 -3.42
C PHE A 67 -4.07 8.67 -3.09
N ALA A 68 -4.73 9.22 -4.10
CA ALA A 68 -5.77 10.22 -3.96
C ALA A 68 -7.10 9.69 -4.48
N CYS A 69 -8.20 10.23 -3.96
CA CYS A 69 -9.54 9.96 -4.47
C CYS A 69 -10.06 11.21 -5.18
N HIS A 70 -10.34 11.09 -6.46
CA HIS A 70 -10.85 12.18 -7.31
C HIS A 70 -12.31 11.95 -7.68
#